data_AF-A0AAU7K5V9-F1
#
_entry.id   AF-A0AAU7K5V9-F1
#
_cell.length_a   1.000
_cell.length_b   1.000
_cell.length_c   1.000
_cell.angle_alpha   90.00
_cell.angle_beta   90.00
_cell.angle_gamma   90.00
#
_symmetry.space_group_name_H-M   'P 1'
#
loop_
_entity.id
_entity.type
_entity.pdbx_description
1 polymer ?
#
loop_
_entity_poly.entity_id
_entity_poly.type
_entity_poly.pdbx_seq_one_letter_code
_entity_poly.pdbx_strand_id
1 'polypeptide(L)'
;MADLSYQEKKVIKDSLVQSGYVLDFSNNTFQDFVADVTKINIEDPKYSEGNSGSKGQRLLKFVELESDYTVGLLLKALYDELIQYNNNNRRNRDNNFYQAYINVFERLIGGGSIVEHIDAIQANNDDKDFHTLAKLIRESIEKNEPEAALDRLHTFLIKFLKELCDSHHIDHSKDETVNALFGKYIKIIREKGFIESQMADKIVKFSFQIMDAFNDIRNNKSFAHDNPILNYDESVLIFSNVTAMVKFIQSMETKHKNQAVAEAEPDWGSF
;
A
#
# COMPACT_ATOMS: atom_id res chain seq x y z
N MET A 1 -2.02 0.16 14.36
CA MET A 1 -1.47 1.27 15.15
C MET A 1 -0.43 1.98 14.31
N ALA A 2 -0.54 3.31 14.21
CA ALA A 2 0.38 4.12 13.46
C ALA A 2 1.76 4.17 14.14
N ASP A 3 2.82 4.00 13.36
CA ASP A 3 4.19 4.15 13.82
C ASP A 3 4.60 5.62 13.78
N LEU A 4 4.50 6.27 14.93
CA LEU A 4 4.77 7.69 15.12
C LEU A 4 5.83 7.91 16.18
N SER A 5 6.88 8.64 15.82
CA SER A 5 7.88 9.11 16.76
C SER A 5 7.28 10.11 17.76
N TYR A 6 7.96 10.32 18.88
CA TYR A 6 7.57 11.32 19.87
C TYR A 6 7.40 12.72 19.27
N GLN A 7 8.27 13.10 18.33
CA GLN A 7 8.22 14.41 17.68
C GLN A 7 6.99 14.55 16.81
N GLU A 8 6.62 13.53 16.05
CA GLU A 8 5.44 13.57 15.18
C GLU A 8 4.14 13.58 15.98
N LYS A 9 4.05 12.80 17.06
CA LYS A 9 2.93 12.88 18.01
C LYS A 9 2.76 14.29 18.57
N LYS A 10 3.88 14.96 18.86
CA LYS A 10 3.89 16.34 19.33
C LYS A 10 3.42 17.31 18.24
N VAL A 11 3.89 17.17 16.99
CA VAL A 11 3.43 17.98 15.85
C VAL A 11 1.92 17.87 15.66
N ILE A 12 1.38 16.65 15.65
CA ILE A 12 -0.07 16.40 15.52
C ILE A 12 -0.83 17.11 16.65
N LYS A 13 -0.42 16.87 17.90
CA LYS A 13 -1.07 17.44 19.08
C LYS A 13 -1.02 18.97 19.08
N ASP A 14 0.15 19.56 18.85
CA ASP A 14 0.36 21.01 18.94
C ASP A 14 -0.33 21.76 17.79
N SER A 15 -0.50 21.12 16.63
CA SER A 15 -1.23 21.68 15.49
C SER A 15 -2.74 21.63 15.68
N LEU A 16 -3.28 20.48 16.12
CA LEU A 16 -4.73 20.23 16.07
C LEU A 16 -5.43 20.43 17.41
N VAL A 17 -4.76 20.14 18.52
CA VAL A 17 -5.39 20.04 19.85
C VAL A 17 -4.99 21.19 20.75
N GLN A 18 -5.97 22.01 21.16
CA GLN A 18 -5.76 23.11 22.10
C GLN A 18 -6.74 23.02 23.27
N SER A 19 -6.22 22.85 24.49
CA SER A 19 -7.03 22.72 25.72
C SER A 19 -8.14 21.65 25.63
N GLY A 20 -7.90 20.57 24.89
CA GLY A 20 -8.85 19.47 24.66
C GLY A 20 -9.85 19.69 23.50
N TYR A 21 -9.77 20.83 22.82
CA TYR A 21 -10.52 21.12 21.59
C TYR A 21 -9.71 20.73 20.36
N VAL A 22 -10.40 20.31 19.29
CA VAL A 22 -9.81 20.05 17.97
C VAL A 22 -10.29 21.17 17.05
N LEU A 23 -9.39 22.10 16.71
CA LEU A 23 -9.69 23.28 15.88
C LEU A 23 -11.01 23.98 16.29
N ASP A 24 -11.87 24.33 15.32
CA ASP A 24 -13.20 24.94 15.54
C ASP A 24 -14.35 23.91 15.58
N PHE A 25 -14.04 22.60 15.65
CA PHE A 25 -15.09 21.58 15.66
C PHE A 25 -15.90 21.56 16.97
N SER A 26 -17.21 21.40 16.84
CA SER A 26 -18.06 20.83 17.91
C SER A 26 -17.88 19.31 18.00
N ASN A 27 -18.37 18.68 19.07
CA ASN A 27 -18.30 17.22 19.18
C ASN A 27 -19.03 16.51 18.02
N ASN A 28 -20.25 16.95 17.69
CA ASN A 28 -21.05 16.34 16.62
C ASN A 28 -20.37 16.51 15.25
N THR A 29 -19.93 17.73 14.92
CA THR A 29 -19.25 17.99 13.64
C THR A 29 -17.92 17.27 13.53
N PHE A 30 -17.20 17.08 14.64
CA PHE A 30 -15.96 16.30 14.64
C PHE A 30 -16.24 14.82 14.39
N GLN A 31 -17.28 14.27 15.03
CA GLN A 31 -17.70 12.89 14.81
C GLN A 31 -18.09 12.66 13.35
N ASP A 32 -18.94 13.52 12.79
CA ASP A 32 -19.38 13.42 11.41
C ASP A 32 -18.21 13.53 10.44
N PHE A 33 -17.27 14.45 10.69
CA PHE A 33 -16.08 14.63 9.88
C PHE A 33 -15.18 13.38 9.88
N VAL A 34 -14.88 12.81 11.05
CA VAL A 34 -14.05 11.59 11.14
C VAL A 34 -14.75 10.42 10.45
N ALA A 35 -16.06 10.26 10.66
CA ALA A 35 -16.84 9.20 10.04
C ALA A 35 -16.92 9.36 8.52
N ASP A 36 -17.00 10.57 7.99
CA ASP A 36 -17.01 10.79 6.54
C ASP A 36 -15.67 10.41 5.90
N VAL A 37 -14.56 10.86 6.49
CA VAL A 37 -13.20 10.63 5.97
C VAL A 37 -12.76 9.18 6.10
N THR A 38 -13.04 8.55 7.25
CA THR A 38 -12.41 7.26 7.61
C THR A 38 -13.41 6.11 7.72
N LYS A 39 -14.72 6.39 7.68
CA LYS A 39 -15.80 5.43 7.96
C LYS A 39 -15.77 4.85 9.39
N ILE A 40 -15.02 5.47 10.29
CA ILE A 40 -14.89 5.04 11.69
C ILE A 40 -15.66 5.99 12.62
N ASN A 41 -16.35 5.41 13.61
CA ASN A 41 -17.02 6.18 14.66
C ASN A 41 -16.06 6.56 15.80
N ILE A 42 -15.61 7.81 15.83
CA ILE A 42 -14.69 8.34 16.87
C ILE A 42 -15.29 8.35 18.29
N GLU A 43 -16.62 8.22 18.41
CA GLU A 43 -17.30 8.14 19.71
C GLU A 43 -17.22 6.75 20.35
N ASP A 44 -16.70 5.74 19.63
CA ASP A 44 -16.47 4.40 20.18
C ASP A 44 -15.72 4.47 21.53
N PRO A 45 -16.15 3.72 22.56
CA PRO A 45 -15.52 3.72 23.87
C PRO A 45 -14.00 3.51 23.85
N LYS A 46 -13.47 2.76 22.87
CA LYS A 46 -12.02 2.48 22.74
C LYS A 46 -11.17 3.75 22.59
N TYR A 47 -11.75 4.85 22.10
CA TYR A 47 -11.06 6.13 21.95
C TYR A 47 -11.15 7.02 23.22
N SER A 48 -12.01 6.69 24.16
CA SER A 48 -12.19 7.41 25.44
C SER A 48 -11.62 6.68 26.66
N GLU A 49 -11.21 5.42 26.49
CA GLU A 49 -10.72 4.60 27.58
C GLU A 49 -9.44 5.20 28.21
N GLY A 50 -9.44 5.32 29.53
CA GLY A 50 -8.31 5.85 30.31
C GLY A 50 -8.05 7.35 30.14
N ASN A 51 -8.98 8.12 29.55
CA ASN A 51 -8.84 9.57 29.39
C ASN A 51 -10.16 10.31 29.68
N SER A 52 -10.18 11.64 29.51
CA SER A 52 -11.34 12.48 29.84
C SER A 52 -12.51 12.38 28.85
N GLY A 53 -12.36 11.64 27.74
CA GLY A 53 -13.36 11.52 26.68
C GLY A 53 -13.53 12.78 25.82
N SER A 54 -12.69 13.80 26.01
CA SER A 54 -12.73 15.00 25.17
C SER A 54 -12.36 14.67 23.72
N LYS A 55 -12.92 15.41 22.74
CA LYS A 55 -12.58 15.24 21.31
C LYS A 55 -11.08 15.26 21.03
N GLY A 56 -10.32 16.10 21.70
CA GLY A 56 -8.86 16.12 21.59
C GLY A 56 -8.22 14.82 22.06
N GLN A 57 -8.68 14.25 23.18
CA GLN A 57 -8.17 12.96 23.66
C GLN A 57 -8.62 11.80 22.76
N ARG A 58 -9.86 11.83 22.26
CA ARG A 58 -10.34 10.85 21.28
C ARG A 58 -9.51 10.86 20.00
N LEU A 59 -9.18 12.05 19.45
CA LEU A 59 -8.29 12.18 18.31
C LEU A 59 -6.90 11.59 18.59
N LEU A 60 -6.30 11.92 19.73
CA LEU A 60 -4.99 11.37 20.08
C LEU A 60 -5.05 9.84 20.26
N LYS A 61 -6.15 9.31 20.82
CA LYS A 61 -6.33 7.86 20.96
C LYS A 61 -6.60 7.18 19.62
N PHE A 62 -7.29 7.83 18.70
CA PHE A 62 -7.45 7.37 17.32
C PHE A 62 -6.09 7.25 16.62
N VAL A 63 -5.25 8.27 16.73
CA VAL A 63 -3.88 8.29 16.22
C VAL A 63 -3.06 7.13 16.80
N GLU A 64 -3.29 6.74 18.06
CA GLU A 64 -2.63 5.60 18.70
C GLU A 64 -3.19 4.23 18.28
N LEU A 65 -4.45 4.10 17.89
CA LEU A 65 -5.06 2.79 17.70
C LEU A 65 -5.14 2.39 16.22
N GLU A 66 -5.39 3.35 15.34
CA GLU A 66 -5.65 3.08 13.93
C GLU A 66 -4.37 2.88 13.11
N SER A 67 -4.50 2.43 11.86
CA SER A 67 -3.34 2.19 10.96
C SER A 67 -2.69 3.50 10.51
N ASP A 68 -1.42 3.44 10.09
CA ASP A 68 -0.70 4.58 9.51
C ASP A 68 -1.54 5.26 8.42
N TYR A 69 -2.04 4.48 7.47
CA TYR A 69 -2.85 4.99 6.37
C TYR A 69 -4.12 5.71 6.84
N THR A 70 -4.89 5.09 7.74
CA THR A 70 -6.14 5.67 8.28
C THR A 70 -5.87 6.98 9.03
N VAL A 71 -4.81 7.00 9.84
CA VAL A 71 -4.38 8.21 10.54
C VAL A 71 -3.91 9.26 9.55
N GLY A 72 -3.12 8.87 8.54
CA GLY A 72 -2.63 9.75 7.48
C GLY A 72 -3.76 10.41 6.70
N LEU A 73 -4.79 9.65 6.29
CA LEU A 73 -5.98 10.18 5.64
C LEU A 73 -6.69 11.24 6.50
N LEU A 74 -6.93 10.93 7.77
CA LEU A 74 -7.60 11.86 8.67
C LEU A 74 -6.76 13.14 8.88
N LEU A 75 -5.45 13.00 9.07
CA LEU A 75 -4.55 14.15 9.24
C LEU A 75 -4.47 15.01 7.98
N LYS A 76 -4.48 14.39 6.80
CA LYS A 76 -4.55 15.10 5.51
C LYS A 76 -5.86 15.88 5.39
N ALA A 77 -7.00 15.28 5.73
CA ALA A 77 -8.28 15.99 5.71
C ALA A 77 -8.32 17.14 6.73
N LEU A 78 -7.76 16.94 7.93
CA LEU A 78 -7.67 17.98 8.97
C LEU A 78 -6.69 19.11 8.62
N TYR A 79 -5.81 18.92 7.63
CA TYR A 79 -4.89 19.96 7.19
C TYR A 79 -5.62 21.17 6.60
N ASP A 80 -6.64 20.91 5.77
CA ASP A 80 -7.44 21.98 5.15
C ASP A 80 -8.20 22.78 6.22
N GLU A 81 -8.74 22.07 7.21
CA GLU A 81 -9.40 22.67 8.38
C GLU A 81 -8.43 23.47 9.25
N LEU A 82 -7.20 22.97 9.42
CA LEU A 82 -6.15 23.67 10.17
C LEU A 82 -5.76 24.99 9.49
N ILE A 83 -5.66 25.02 8.16
CA ILE A 83 -5.40 26.25 7.40
C ILE A 83 -6.53 27.26 7.64
N GLN A 84 -7.78 26.83 7.45
CA GLN A 84 -8.95 27.70 7.64
C GLN A 84 -9.02 28.24 9.07
N TYR A 85 -8.83 27.38 10.06
CA TYR A 85 -8.79 27.73 11.48
C TYR A 85 -7.74 28.81 11.77
N ASN A 86 -6.50 28.63 11.29
CA ASN A 86 -5.44 29.61 11.53
C ASN A 86 -5.71 30.94 10.82
N ASN A 87 -6.24 30.91 9.60
CA ASN A 87 -6.63 32.12 8.85
C ASN A 87 -7.74 32.90 9.57
N ASN A 88 -8.80 32.23 10.01
CA ASN A 88 -9.92 32.83 10.73
C ASN A 88 -9.47 33.46 12.06
N ASN A 89 -8.55 32.80 12.75
CA ASN A 89 -8.00 33.27 14.03
C ASN A 89 -6.80 34.22 13.86
N ARG A 90 -6.48 34.66 12.63
CA ARG A 90 -5.35 35.57 12.31
C ARG A 90 -4.02 35.11 12.90
N ARG A 91 -3.80 33.79 12.95
CA ARG A 91 -2.57 33.19 13.45
C ARG A 91 -1.53 33.21 12.34
N ASN A 92 -0.45 33.95 12.56
CA ASN A 92 0.65 34.03 11.60
C ASN A 92 1.51 32.76 11.71
N ARG A 93 1.17 31.73 10.92
CA ARG A 93 1.96 30.49 10.77
C ARG A 93 2.80 30.59 9.51
N ASP A 94 4.08 30.28 9.62
CA ASP A 94 4.97 30.22 8.46
C ASP A 94 4.80 28.89 7.72
N ASN A 95 5.39 28.79 6.51
CA ASN A 95 5.35 27.56 5.72
C ASN A 95 6.02 26.39 6.46
N ASN A 96 7.04 26.66 7.29
CA ASN A 96 7.72 25.62 8.05
C ASN A 96 6.82 24.94 9.08
N PHE A 97 5.91 25.68 9.72
CA PHE A 97 4.93 25.12 10.65
C PHE A 97 4.06 24.06 9.96
N TYR A 98 3.58 24.35 8.76
CA TYR A 98 2.76 23.41 7.99
C TYR A 98 3.59 22.25 7.44
N GLN A 99 4.83 22.50 7.00
CA GLN A 99 5.67 21.46 6.41
C GLN A 99 5.92 20.30 7.37
N ALA A 100 6.16 20.57 8.65
CA ALA A 100 6.33 19.49 9.64
C ALA A 100 5.09 18.61 9.76
N TYR A 101 3.89 19.20 9.68
CA TYR A 101 2.62 18.48 9.73
C TYR A 101 2.34 17.72 8.43
N ILE A 102 2.65 18.34 7.28
CA ILE A 102 2.55 17.73 5.94
C ILE A 102 3.40 16.46 5.85
N ASN A 103 4.67 16.57 6.22
CA ASN A 103 5.61 15.45 6.19
C ASN A 103 5.10 14.25 7.01
N VAL A 104 4.38 14.49 8.11
CA VAL A 104 3.80 13.42 8.93
C VAL A 104 2.72 12.68 8.16
N PHE A 105 1.69 13.37 7.66
CA PHE A 105 0.60 12.65 6.97
C PHE A 105 1.06 12.07 5.64
N GLU A 106 1.98 12.71 4.92
CA GLU A 106 2.56 12.16 3.70
C GLU A 106 3.38 10.90 3.98
N ARG A 107 4.18 10.89 5.07
CA ARG A 107 4.87 9.67 5.50
C ARG A 107 3.89 8.59 5.95
N LEU A 108 2.82 8.93 6.66
CA LEU A 108 1.85 7.93 7.09
C LEU A 108 1.08 7.33 5.90
N ILE A 109 0.77 8.15 4.89
CA ILE A 109 0.11 7.70 3.66
C ILE A 109 1.09 6.92 2.75
N GLY A 110 2.31 7.43 2.57
CA GLY A 110 3.30 6.90 1.63
C GLY A 110 4.27 5.87 2.20
N GLY A 111 4.58 5.95 3.49
CA GLY A 111 5.43 5.04 4.25
C GLY A 111 4.67 3.94 4.99
N GLY A 112 3.34 4.02 5.04
CA GLY A 112 2.44 3.00 5.56
C GLY A 112 1.67 2.28 4.46
N SER A 113 2.36 1.85 3.38
CA SER A 113 1.68 0.97 2.43
C SER A 113 1.26 -0.29 3.17
N ILE A 114 -0.05 -0.59 3.16
CA ILE A 114 -0.61 -1.80 3.73
C ILE A 114 0.00 -3.08 3.12
N VAL A 115 0.66 -2.94 1.97
CA VAL A 115 1.36 -4.00 1.24
C VAL A 115 2.82 -3.61 1.12
N GLU A 116 3.71 -4.38 1.74
CA GLU A 116 5.15 -4.20 1.56
C GLU A 116 5.54 -4.43 0.09
N HIS A 117 6.55 -3.71 -0.38
CA HIS A 117 7.09 -3.84 -1.74
C HIS A 117 6.10 -3.54 -2.87
N ILE A 118 5.04 -2.75 -2.63
CA ILE A 118 4.10 -2.35 -3.69
C ILE A 118 4.79 -1.59 -4.83
N ASP A 119 5.93 -0.94 -4.56
CA ASP A 119 6.81 -0.32 -5.54
C ASP A 119 7.35 -1.30 -6.59
N ALA A 120 7.39 -2.61 -6.28
CA ALA A 120 7.76 -3.66 -7.22
C ALA A 120 6.73 -3.83 -8.35
N ILE A 121 5.49 -3.36 -8.17
CA ILE A 121 4.45 -3.41 -9.19
C ILE A 121 4.66 -2.24 -10.16
N GLN A 122 5.56 -2.47 -11.10
CA GLN A 122 5.88 -1.58 -12.22
C GLN A 122 5.95 -2.39 -13.51
N ALA A 123 5.56 -1.77 -14.62
CA ALA A 123 5.78 -2.38 -15.93
C ALA A 123 7.28 -2.48 -16.19
N ASN A 124 7.70 -3.56 -16.84
CA ASN A 124 9.11 -3.86 -17.10
C ASN A 124 9.43 -3.80 -18.61
N ASN A 125 8.58 -3.12 -19.37
CA ASN A 125 8.71 -2.82 -20.80
C ASN A 125 7.93 -1.53 -21.12
N ASP A 126 8.05 -1.03 -22.36
CA ASP A 126 7.38 0.19 -22.83
C ASP A 126 5.86 0.04 -23.10
N ASP A 127 5.22 -1.06 -22.69
CA ASP A 127 3.78 -1.27 -22.91
C ASP A 127 2.95 -0.31 -22.05
N LYS A 128 2.32 0.69 -22.69
CA LYS A 128 1.42 1.65 -22.05
C LYS A 128 0.29 0.99 -21.27
N ASP A 129 -0.26 -0.12 -21.77
CA ASP A 129 -1.33 -0.84 -21.09
C ASP A 129 -0.79 -1.53 -19.82
N PHE A 130 0.47 -1.96 -19.85
CA PHE A 130 1.12 -2.53 -18.67
C PHE A 130 1.42 -1.48 -17.61
N HIS A 131 1.93 -0.31 -18.01
CA HIS A 131 2.12 0.83 -17.09
C HIS A 131 0.79 1.25 -16.45
N THR A 132 -0.29 1.30 -17.25
CA THR A 132 -1.62 1.63 -16.76
C THR A 132 -2.12 0.58 -15.76
N LEU A 133 -1.93 -0.71 -16.05
CA LEU A 133 -2.27 -1.79 -15.13
C LEU A 133 -1.53 -1.67 -13.79
N ALA A 134 -0.22 -1.46 -13.83
CA ALA A 134 0.61 -1.29 -12.63
C ALA A 134 0.14 -0.08 -11.80
N LYS A 135 -0.16 1.04 -12.47
CA LYS A 135 -0.72 2.24 -11.82
C LYS A 135 -2.06 1.95 -11.13
N LEU A 136 -3.01 1.30 -11.81
CA LEU A 136 -4.32 0.98 -11.25
C LEU A 136 -4.26 0.03 -10.05
N ILE A 137 -3.25 -0.84 -9.99
CA ILE A 137 -3.01 -1.69 -8.82
C ILE A 137 -2.55 -0.82 -7.65
N ARG A 138 -1.53 0.02 -7.87
CA ARG A 138 -0.98 0.92 -6.83
C ARG A 138 -2.04 1.87 -6.28
N GLU A 139 -2.85 2.49 -7.15
CA GLU A 139 -3.95 3.35 -6.73
C GLU A 139 -4.99 2.64 -5.86
N SER A 140 -5.23 1.34 -6.09
CA SER A 140 -6.14 0.53 -5.25
C SER A 140 -5.57 0.32 -3.84
N ILE A 141 -4.27 0.03 -3.75
CA ILE A 141 -3.58 -0.12 -2.47
C ILE A 141 -3.48 1.23 -1.75
N GLU A 142 -3.20 2.31 -2.48
CA GLU A 142 -3.21 3.69 -1.96
C GLU A 142 -4.59 4.17 -1.52
N LYS A 143 -5.67 3.50 -1.93
CA LYS A 143 -7.05 3.73 -1.45
C LYS A 143 -7.46 2.78 -0.34
N ASN A 144 -6.57 1.88 0.10
CA ASN A 144 -6.84 0.84 1.08
C ASN A 144 -7.94 -0.14 0.63
N GLU A 145 -7.93 -0.47 -0.67
CA GLU A 145 -8.87 -1.39 -1.33
C GLU A 145 -8.10 -2.53 -2.05
N PRO A 146 -7.36 -3.40 -1.32
CA PRO A 146 -6.60 -4.49 -1.93
C PRO A 146 -7.48 -5.53 -2.62
N GLU A 147 -8.65 -5.85 -2.05
CA GLU A 147 -9.62 -6.77 -2.64
C GLU A 147 -10.08 -6.34 -4.05
N ALA A 148 -10.02 -5.03 -4.34
CA ALA A 148 -10.42 -4.45 -5.62
C ALA A 148 -9.37 -4.55 -6.74
N ALA A 149 -8.18 -5.07 -6.44
CA ALA A 149 -7.09 -5.16 -7.40
C ALA A 149 -6.51 -6.58 -7.56
N LEU A 150 -7.09 -7.61 -6.95
CA LEU A 150 -6.58 -8.99 -7.06
C LEU A 150 -6.58 -9.53 -8.50
N ASP A 151 -7.62 -9.25 -9.29
CA ASP A 151 -7.70 -9.61 -10.71
C ASP A 151 -6.63 -8.91 -11.55
N ARG A 152 -6.36 -7.63 -11.23
CA ARG A 152 -5.33 -6.83 -11.89
C ARG A 152 -3.93 -7.31 -11.51
N LEU A 153 -3.71 -7.65 -10.24
CA LEU A 153 -2.45 -8.24 -9.76
C LEU A 153 -2.16 -9.57 -10.45
N HIS A 154 -3.18 -10.42 -10.62
CA HIS A 154 -3.06 -11.66 -11.40
C HIS A 154 -2.67 -11.39 -12.85
N THR A 155 -3.36 -10.44 -13.50
CA THR A 155 -3.05 -10.02 -14.88
C THR A 155 -1.63 -9.45 -15.00
N PHE A 156 -1.19 -8.68 -14.00
CA PHE A 156 0.16 -8.13 -13.91
C PHE A 156 1.20 -9.25 -13.89
N LEU A 157 1.01 -10.29 -13.06
CA LEU A 157 1.93 -11.43 -12.98
C LEU A 157 2.04 -12.18 -14.32
N ILE A 158 0.93 -12.37 -15.03
CA ILE A 158 0.97 -12.99 -16.37
C ILE A 158 1.84 -12.16 -17.31
N LYS A 159 1.64 -10.84 -17.39
CA LYS A 159 2.44 -9.95 -18.25
C LYS A 159 3.91 -9.96 -17.84
N PHE A 160 4.18 -9.78 -16.55
CA PHE A 160 5.52 -9.77 -15.97
C PHE A 160 6.29 -11.06 -16.26
N LEU A 161 5.69 -12.23 -16.01
CA LEU A 161 6.34 -13.53 -16.21
C LEU A 161 6.53 -13.86 -17.68
N LYS A 162 5.63 -13.42 -18.58
CA LYS A 162 5.81 -13.59 -20.03
C LYS A 162 7.03 -12.81 -20.52
N GLU A 163 7.18 -11.56 -20.10
CA GLU A 163 8.35 -10.76 -20.45
C GLU A 163 9.66 -11.41 -19.96
N LEU A 164 9.66 -11.96 -18.74
CA LEU A 164 10.81 -12.71 -18.22
C LEU A 164 11.06 -14.02 -18.98
N CYS A 165 10.02 -14.71 -19.42
CA CYS A 165 10.16 -15.89 -20.26
C CYS A 165 10.77 -15.51 -21.62
N ASP A 166 10.28 -14.44 -22.25
CA ASP A 166 10.78 -13.94 -23.52
C ASP A 166 12.25 -13.54 -23.43
N SER A 167 12.65 -12.84 -22.35
CA SER A 167 14.04 -12.42 -22.14
C SER A 167 15.00 -13.58 -21.85
N HIS A 168 14.46 -14.73 -21.42
CA HIS A 168 15.22 -15.98 -21.27
C HIS A 168 15.05 -16.95 -22.45
N HIS A 169 14.36 -16.54 -23.52
CA HIS A 169 14.04 -17.38 -24.68
C HIS A 169 13.30 -18.68 -24.32
N ILE A 170 12.33 -18.56 -23.41
CA ILE A 170 11.47 -19.65 -22.95
C ILE A 170 10.16 -19.59 -23.73
N ASP A 171 9.81 -20.68 -24.41
CA ASP A 171 8.54 -20.78 -25.12
C ASP A 171 7.35 -20.77 -24.16
N HIS A 172 6.38 -19.88 -24.42
CA HIS A 172 5.10 -19.81 -23.73
C HIS A 172 3.93 -19.59 -24.68
N SER A 173 2.74 -19.99 -24.24
CA SER A 173 1.49 -19.79 -24.98
C SER A 173 0.64 -18.65 -24.39
N LYS A 174 -0.34 -18.18 -25.15
CA LYS A 174 -1.21 -17.06 -24.74
C LYS A 174 -2.03 -17.40 -23.50
N ASP A 175 -2.47 -18.64 -23.36
CA ASP A 175 -3.42 -19.09 -22.33
C ASP A 175 -2.75 -19.73 -21.11
N GLU A 176 -1.45 -19.49 -20.91
CA GLU A 176 -0.76 -20.03 -19.73
C GLU A 176 -1.23 -19.39 -18.43
N THR A 177 -1.31 -20.24 -17.40
CA THR A 177 -1.58 -19.83 -16.03
C THR A 177 -0.33 -19.23 -15.37
N VAL A 178 -0.53 -18.46 -14.30
CA VAL A 178 0.59 -17.82 -13.56
C VAL A 178 1.60 -18.85 -13.07
N ASN A 179 1.12 -19.96 -12.49
CA ASN A 179 1.99 -21.03 -12.00
C ASN A 179 2.75 -21.75 -13.13
N ALA A 180 2.16 -21.93 -14.31
CA ALA A 180 2.85 -22.55 -15.43
C ALA A 180 4.04 -21.68 -15.91
N LEU A 181 3.81 -20.38 -16.12
CA LEU A 181 4.85 -19.42 -16.48
C LEU A 181 5.94 -19.34 -15.40
N PHE A 182 5.53 -19.21 -14.14
CA PHE A 182 6.44 -19.14 -13.00
C PHE A 182 7.31 -20.41 -12.90
N GLY A 183 6.72 -21.59 -13.07
CA GLY A 183 7.43 -22.87 -13.03
C GLY A 183 8.49 -22.99 -14.13
N LYS A 184 8.15 -22.59 -15.37
CA LYS A 184 9.09 -22.57 -16.50
C LYS A 184 10.25 -21.62 -16.25
N TYR A 185 9.94 -20.40 -15.83
CA TYR A 185 10.93 -19.38 -15.49
C TYR A 185 11.89 -19.88 -14.41
N ILE A 186 11.38 -20.32 -13.24
CA ILE A 186 12.21 -20.79 -12.12
C ILE A 186 13.10 -21.98 -12.51
N LYS A 187 12.65 -22.86 -13.41
CA LYS A 187 13.48 -23.96 -13.91
C LYS A 187 14.77 -23.44 -14.56
N ILE A 188 14.67 -22.46 -15.45
CA ILE A 188 15.83 -21.85 -16.12
C ILE A 188 16.72 -21.11 -15.11
N ILE A 189 16.13 -20.37 -14.18
CA ILE A 189 16.87 -19.64 -13.14
C ILE A 189 17.69 -20.57 -12.25
N ARG A 190 17.15 -21.75 -11.91
CA ARG A 190 17.88 -22.80 -11.20
C ARG A 190 19.02 -23.38 -12.03
N GLU A 191 18.79 -23.67 -13.31
CA GLU A 191 19.82 -24.17 -14.22
C GLU A 191 20.97 -23.17 -14.40
N LYS A 192 20.67 -21.86 -14.38
CA LYS A 192 21.66 -20.78 -14.39
C LYS A 192 22.37 -20.56 -13.05
N GLY A 193 21.93 -21.22 -11.97
CA GLY A 193 22.53 -21.12 -10.64
C GLY A 193 22.28 -19.78 -9.93
N PHE A 194 21.21 -19.06 -10.26
CA PHE A 194 20.92 -17.74 -9.66
C PHE A 194 20.35 -17.85 -8.23
N ILE A 195 19.89 -19.04 -7.82
CA ILE A 195 19.39 -19.32 -6.47
C ILE A 195 20.46 -20.14 -5.72
N GLU A 196 21.12 -19.50 -4.75
CA GLU A 196 22.27 -20.08 -4.05
C GLU A 196 21.89 -20.90 -2.81
N SER A 197 20.90 -20.45 -2.03
CA SER A 197 20.57 -21.06 -0.74
C SER A 197 19.43 -22.06 -0.83
N GLN A 198 19.53 -23.15 -0.06
CA GLN A 198 18.44 -24.14 0.06
C GLN A 198 17.15 -23.53 0.63
N MET A 199 17.26 -22.48 1.45
CA MET A 199 16.10 -21.78 2.00
C MET A 199 15.35 -21.02 0.90
N ALA A 200 16.07 -20.27 0.05
CA ALA A 200 15.46 -19.57 -1.09
C ALA A 200 14.77 -20.56 -2.04
N ASP A 201 15.39 -21.72 -2.29
CA ASP A 201 14.77 -22.76 -3.12
C ASP A 201 13.42 -23.27 -2.57
N LYS A 202 13.32 -23.42 -1.24
CA LYS A 202 12.06 -23.79 -0.57
C LYS A 202 11.02 -22.69 -0.65
N ILE A 203 11.40 -21.43 -0.46
CA ILE A 203 10.50 -20.27 -0.57
C ILE A 203 9.92 -20.17 -2.00
N VAL A 204 10.77 -20.36 -3.01
CA VAL A 204 10.34 -20.35 -4.41
C VAL A 204 9.38 -21.51 -4.71
N LYS A 205 9.64 -22.71 -4.18
CA LYS A 205 8.70 -23.85 -4.29
C LYS A 205 7.36 -23.57 -3.63
N PHE A 206 7.37 -22.95 -2.45
CA PHE A 206 6.15 -22.54 -1.77
C PHE A 206 5.39 -21.47 -2.58
N SER A 207 6.11 -20.53 -3.18
CA SER A 207 5.53 -19.48 -4.02
C SER A 207 4.82 -20.04 -5.25
N PHE A 208 5.32 -21.14 -5.83
CA PHE A 208 4.59 -21.84 -6.89
C PHE A 208 3.19 -22.29 -6.45
N GLN A 209 3.04 -22.80 -5.22
CA GLN A 209 1.74 -23.19 -4.68
C GLN A 209 0.82 -21.99 -4.47
N ILE A 210 1.37 -20.85 -4.03
CA ILE A 210 0.62 -19.59 -3.94
C ILE A 210 0.10 -19.17 -5.33
N MET A 211 0.96 -19.18 -6.36
CA MET A 211 0.57 -18.80 -7.72
C MET A 211 -0.51 -19.73 -8.30
N ASP A 212 -0.49 -21.02 -7.95
CA ASP A 212 -1.51 -21.98 -8.38
C ASP A 212 -2.86 -21.67 -7.73
N ALA A 213 -2.88 -21.48 -6.41
CA ALA A 213 -4.07 -21.09 -5.66
C ALA A 213 -4.62 -19.72 -6.08
N PHE A 214 -3.74 -18.81 -6.52
CA PHE A 214 -4.16 -17.46 -6.92
C PHE A 214 -5.07 -17.46 -8.16
N ASN A 215 -4.96 -18.47 -9.03
CA ASN A 215 -5.89 -18.63 -10.16
C ASN A 215 -7.35 -18.80 -9.67
N ASP A 216 -7.56 -19.55 -8.59
CA ASP A 216 -8.89 -19.75 -8.00
C ASP A 216 -9.44 -18.45 -7.42
N ILE A 217 -8.62 -17.71 -6.67
CA ILE A 217 -8.99 -16.41 -6.09
C ILE A 217 -9.40 -15.43 -7.19
N ARG A 218 -8.63 -15.34 -8.28
CA ARG A 218 -9.01 -14.51 -9.43
C ARG A 218 -10.35 -14.93 -10.01
N ASN A 219 -10.59 -16.22 -10.20
CA ASN A 219 -11.81 -16.70 -10.84
C ASN A 219 -13.06 -16.63 -9.95
N ASN A 220 -12.91 -16.83 -8.63
CA ASN A 220 -14.02 -17.10 -7.71
C ASN A 220 -14.16 -16.08 -6.57
N LYS A 221 -13.19 -15.20 -6.36
CA LYS A 221 -13.12 -14.27 -5.21
C LYS A 221 -12.63 -12.86 -5.58
N SER A 222 -12.76 -12.47 -6.84
CA SER A 222 -12.36 -11.14 -7.33
C SER A 222 -13.39 -10.56 -8.27
N PHE A 223 -13.22 -9.28 -8.63
CA PHE A 223 -14.07 -8.57 -9.59
C PHE A 223 -13.96 -9.06 -11.05
N ALA A 224 -13.17 -10.11 -11.33
CA ALA A 224 -13.14 -10.72 -12.66
C ALA A 224 -14.51 -11.30 -13.09
N HIS A 225 -15.34 -11.69 -12.12
CA HIS A 225 -16.67 -12.25 -12.30
C HIS A 225 -17.61 -11.73 -11.19
N ASP A 226 -18.92 -11.96 -11.34
CA ASP A 226 -19.93 -11.59 -10.35
C ASP A 226 -19.89 -12.54 -9.14
N ASN A 227 -18.87 -12.39 -8.30
CA ASN A 227 -18.58 -13.22 -7.13
C ASN A 227 -18.42 -12.38 -5.86
N PRO A 228 -18.71 -12.97 -4.67
CA PRO A 228 -18.30 -12.37 -3.41
C PRO A 228 -16.77 -12.22 -3.37
N ILE A 229 -16.31 -10.99 -3.17
CA ILE A 229 -14.88 -10.66 -3.08
C ILE A 229 -14.24 -11.21 -1.81
N LEU A 230 -12.92 -11.43 -1.87
CA LEU A 230 -12.12 -11.85 -0.73
C LEU A 230 -12.16 -10.80 0.39
N ASN A 231 -11.94 -11.22 1.64
CA ASN A 231 -11.85 -10.26 2.74
C ASN A 231 -10.55 -9.44 2.66
N TYR A 232 -10.58 -8.28 3.31
CA TYR A 232 -9.49 -7.31 3.31
C TYR A 232 -8.16 -7.91 3.81
N ASP A 233 -8.16 -8.57 4.97
CA ASP A 233 -6.93 -9.08 5.61
C ASP A 233 -6.25 -10.16 4.76
N GLU A 234 -7.02 -11.08 4.19
CA GLU A 234 -6.50 -12.09 3.26
C GLU A 234 -6.00 -11.46 1.95
N SER A 235 -6.67 -10.40 1.48
CA SER A 235 -6.23 -9.66 0.29
C SER A 235 -4.87 -9.01 0.53
N VAL A 236 -4.67 -8.37 1.67
CA VAL A 236 -3.37 -7.81 2.09
C VAL A 236 -2.30 -8.91 2.15
N LEU A 237 -2.61 -10.06 2.76
CA LEU A 237 -1.66 -11.17 2.87
C LEU A 237 -1.21 -11.70 1.50
N ILE A 238 -2.15 -11.87 0.57
CA ILE A 238 -1.86 -12.31 -0.80
C ILE A 238 -0.97 -11.28 -1.50
N PHE A 239 -1.36 -10.01 -1.46
CA PHE A 239 -0.58 -8.93 -2.05
C PHE A 239 0.86 -8.93 -1.53
N SER A 240 1.07 -8.95 -0.21
CA SER A 240 2.39 -8.91 0.41
C SER A 240 3.28 -10.10 0.01
N ASN A 241 2.72 -11.31 -0.12
CA ASN A 241 3.49 -12.47 -0.59
C ASN A 241 3.85 -12.35 -2.07
N VAL A 242 2.92 -11.87 -2.89
CA VAL A 242 3.13 -11.72 -4.33
C VAL A 242 4.14 -10.62 -4.62
N THR A 243 4.00 -9.44 -4.02
CA THR A 243 4.92 -8.30 -4.21
C THR A 243 6.32 -8.61 -3.72
N ALA A 244 6.47 -9.32 -2.58
CA ALA A 244 7.77 -9.78 -2.11
C ALA A 244 8.46 -10.71 -3.12
N MET A 245 7.71 -11.63 -3.74
CA MET A 245 8.24 -12.52 -4.78
C MET A 245 8.63 -11.76 -6.06
N VAL A 246 7.80 -10.81 -6.50
CA VAL A 246 8.11 -9.94 -7.64
C VAL A 246 9.38 -9.14 -7.36
N LYS A 247 9.50 -8.53 -6.18
CA LYS A 247 10.69 -7.76 -5.77
C LYS A 247 11.94 -8.62 -5.74
N PHE A 248 11.85 -9.85 -5.22
CA PHE A 248 12.96 -10.80 -5.22
C PHE A 248 13.41 -11.13 -6.64
N ILE A 249 12.47 -11.45 -7.53
CA ILE A 249 12.76 -11.74 -8.95
C ILE A 249 13.43 -10.53 -9.60
N GLN A 250 12.87 -9.33 -9.43
CA GLN A 250 13.44 -8.12 -10.00
C GLN A 250 14.87 -7.90 -9.52
N SER A 251 15.11 -7.97 -8.21
CA SER A 251 16.44 -7.79 -7.62
C SER A 251 17.46 -8.81 -8.17
N MET A 252 17.05 -10.07 -8.30
CA MET A 252 17.87 -11.12 -8.88
C MET A 252 18.18 -10.85 -10.36
N GLU A 253 17.17 -10.51 -11.16
CA GLU A 253 17.33 -10.24 -12.59
C GLU A 253 18.18 -9.00 -12.87
N THR A 254 18.00 -7.92 -12.09
CA THR A 254 18.84 -6.73 -12.15
C THR A 254 20.30 -7.07 -11.83
N LYS A 255 20.55 -7.87 -10.78
CA LYS A 255 21.91 -8.34 -10.43
C LYS A 255 22.56 -9.11 -11.59
N HIS A 256 21.76 -9.85 -12.35
CA HIS A 256 22.20 -10.61 -13.52
C HIS A 256 22.05 -9.87 -14.85
N LYS A 257 21.80 -8.55 -14.83
CA LYS A 257 21.77 -7.64 -15.98
C LYS A 257 20.74 -8.02 -17.06
N ASN A 258 19.60 -8.55 -16.65
CA ASN A 258 18.50 -8.81 -17.57
C ASN A 258 17.86 -7.47 -18.01
N GLN A 259 17.85 -7.21 -19.32
CA GLN A 259 17.34 -5.95 -19.89
C GLN A 259 15.85 -5.75 -19.62
N ALA A 260 15.07 -6.84 -19.54
CA ALA A 260 13.65 -6.82 -19.23
C ALA A 260 13.32 -6.34 -17.80
N VAL A 261 14.32 -6.05 -16.96
CA VAL A 261 14.11 -5.48 -15.61
C VAL A 261 15.02 -4.27 -15.35
N ALA A 262 16.15 -4.17 -16.06
CA ALA A 262 17.12 -3.09 -15.88
C ALA A 262 16.61 -1.69 -16.30
N GLU A 263 15.55 -1.59 -17.10
CA GLU A 263 14.95 -0.31 -17.50
C GLU A 263 13.93 0.24 -16.49
N ALA A 264 13.53 -0.56 -15.49
CA ALA A 264 12.75 -0.10 -14.35
C ALA A 264 13.69 0.47 -13.27
N GLU A 265 14.42 1.54 -13.57
CA GLU A 265 15.02 2.34 -12.50
C GLU A 265 13.87 3.01 -11.72
N PRO A 266 13.69 2.71 -10.43
CA PRO A 266 12.69 3.40 -9.64
C PRO A 266 13.15 4.85 -9.44
N ASP A 267 12.48 5.79 -10.12
CA ASP A 267 12.61 7.22 -9.85
C ASP A 267 11.98 7.52 -8.48
N TRP A 268 12.82 7.52 -7.45
CA TRP A 268 12.45 7.90 -6.08
C TRP A 268 12.47 9.43 -5.87
N GLY A 269 12.62 10.23 -6.94
CA GLY A 269 12.93 11.65 -6.86
C GLY A 269 11.88 12.61 -7.42
N SER A 270 10.72 12.13 -7.88
CA SER A 270 9.72 13.01 -8.47
C SER A 270 8.27 12.73 -8.04
N PHE A 271 8.05 12.70 -6.73
CA PHE A 271 6.79 13.11 -6.11
C PHE A 271 7.05 13.90 -4.84
#